data_AF-A0A0C3F9V3-F1
#
_entry.id   AF-A0A0C3F9V3-F1
#
_cell.length_a   1.000
_cell.length_b   1.000
_cell.length_c   1.000
_cell.angle_alpha   90.00
_cell.angle_beta   90.00
_cell.angle_gamma   90.00
#
_symmetry.space_group_name_H-M   'P 1'
#
loop_
_entity.id
_entity.type
_entity.pdbx_description
1 polymer ?
#
loop_
_entity_poly.entity_id
_entity_poly.type
_entity_poly.pdbx_seq_one_letter_code
_entity_poly.pdbx_strand_id
1 'polypeptide(L)'
;MDFVEIEPEELPPSQWDAAVQEKRQQILAERNKALPAHSGKKSSKDPNHNDVQIVDRSYLQKNFKVQSETAQNLIEDVIRKFELTSEQERAFRIIANHAVTPGSEQLIMYVGGMAGTGKSQVIKALMEFFKSRNESHRFVVLAPTGTAAALLHGSTYHSILGVPIDGQTALRNESTNNAQVKARLDGVDYIFF
;
A
#
# COMPACT_ATOMS: atom_id res chain seq x y z
N MET A 1 -5.17 19.14 -33.86
CA MET A 1 -4.28 18.64 -32.80
C MET A 1 -3.15 17.96 -33.52
N ASP A 2 -1.99 18.60 -33.57
CA ASP A 2 -0.80 18.02 -34.18
C ASP A 2 -0.27 16.97 -33.22
N PHE A 3 -0.33 15.70 -33.63
CA PHE A 3 0.30 14.63 -32.89
C PHE A 3 1.80 14.76 -33.11
N VAL A 4 2.52 15.17 -32.06
CA VAL A 4 3.98 15.08 -32.03
C VAL A 4 4.32 13.60 -32.10
N GLU A 5 4.97 13.20 -33.18
CA GLU A 5 5.48 11.84 -33.36
C GLU A 5 6.59 11.63 -32.31
N ILE A 6 6.29 10.79 -31.31
CA ILE A 6 7.26 10.42 -30.30
C ILE A 6 8.11 9.32 -30.93
N GLU A 7 9.33 9.66 -31.36
CA GLU A 7 10.30 8.64 -31.74
C GLU A 7 10.70 7.85 -30.48
N PRO A 8 10.42 6.54 -30.41
CA PRO A 8 10.79 5.74 -29.26
C PRO A 8 12.31 5.62 -29.20
N GLU A 9 12.88 5.87 -28.02
CA GLU A 9 14.32 5.71 -27.79
C GLU A 9 14.70 4.22 -27.92
N GLU A 10 15.40 3.86 -29.00
CA GLU A 10 15.84 2.49 -29.26
C GLU A 10 17.10 2.17 -28.45
N LEU A 11 16.92 1.68 -27.23
CA LEU A 11 18.00 1.12 -26.43
C LEU A 11 18.09 -0.41 -26.61
N PRO A 12 19.30 -1.00 -26.59
CA PRO A 12 19.46 -2.45 -26.56
C PRO A 12 18.83 -3.03 -25.27
N PRO A 13 18.36 -4.29 -25.29
CA PRO A 13 17.65 -4.90 -24.16
C PRO A 13 18.38 -4.81 -22.81
N SER A 14 19.72 -4.94 -22.82
CA SER A 14 20.54 -4.83 -21.61
C SER A 14 20.54 -3.43 -20.99
N GLN A 15 20.45 -2.39 -21.82
CA GLN A 15 20.36 -1.01 -21.34
C GLN A 15 18.96 -0.71 -20.79
N TRP A 16 17.91 -1.27 -21.38
CA TRP A 16 16.56 -1.23 -20.81
C TRP A 16 16.48 -1.91 -19.44
N ASP A 17 17.07 -3.10 -19.31
CA ASP A 17 17.13 -3.80 -18.03
C ASP A 17 17.87 -2.95 -16.98
N ALA A 18 19.01 -2.37 -17.33
CA ALA A 18 19.78 -1.50 -16.44
C ALA A 18 18.97 -0.26 -16.02
N ALA A 19 18.34 0.43 -16.97
CA ALA A 19 17.52 1.60 -16.70
C ALA A 19 16.32 1.29 -15.78
N VAL A 20 15.64 0.16 -16.00
CA VAL A 20 14.53 -0.30 -15.15
C VAL A 20 15.04 -0.63 -13.74
N GLN A 21 16.18 -1.32 -13.61
CA GLN A 21 16.77 -1.63 -12.30
C GLN A 21 17.18 -0.36 -11.56
N GLU A 22 17.78 0.61 -12.25
CA GLU A 22 18.16 1.89 -11.67
C GLU A 22 16.91 2.63 -11.16
N LYS A 23 15.86 2.74 -11.99
CA LYS A 23 14.64 3.44 -11.59
C LYS A 23 13.97 2.77 -10.40
N ARG A 24 14.00 1.43 -10.36
CA ARG A 24 13.52 0.65 -9.20
C ARG A 24 14.31 0.96 -7.93
N GLN A 25 15.64 1.06 -8.02
CA GLN A 25 16.47 1.42 -6.86
C GLN A 25 16.19 2.85 -6.37
N GLN A 26 15.97 3.81 -7.28
CA GLN A 26 15.59 5.17 -6.91
C GLN A 26 14.27 5.19 -6.11
N ILE A 27 13.24 4.49 -6.59
CA ILE A 27 11.93 4.40 -5.91
C ILE A 27 12.07 3.75 -4.52
N LEU A 28 12.89 2.70 -4.39
CA LEU A 28 13.15 2.06 -3.10
C LEU A 28 13.92 2.98 -2.15
N ALA A 29 14.88 3.75 -2.66
CA ALA A 29 15.63 4.71 -1.86
C ALA A 29 14.75 5.86 -1.37
N GLU A 30 13.87 6.40 -2.22
CA GLU A 30 12.87 7.41 -1.83
C GLU A 30 11.93 6.87 -0.75
N ARG A 31 11.43 5.64 -0.93
CA ARG A 31 10.61 4.96 0.09
C ARG A 31 11.36 4.86 1.42
N ASN A 32 12.61 4.42 1.39
CA ASN A 32 13.43 4.25 2.60
C ASN A 32 13.71 5.58 3.31
N LYS A 33 13.82 6.70 2.58
CA LYS A 33 13.94 8.05 3.18
C LYS A 33 12.67 8.48 3.91
N ALA A 34 11.50 8.04 3.45
CA ALA A 34 10.21 8.36 4.05
C ALA A 34 9.84 7.45 5.23
N LEU A 35 10.64 6.41 5.52
CA LEU A 35 10.43 5.56 6.69
C LEU A 35 10.80 6.34 7.96
N PRO A 36 9.96 6.29 9.02
CA PRO A 36 10.35 6.81 10.32
C PRO A 36 11.59 6.06 10.83
N ALA A 37 12.53 6.77 11.47
CA ALA A 37 13.70 6.15 12.11
C ALA A 37 13.23 5.01 13.02
N HIS A 38 13.78 3.81 12.81
CA HIS A 38 13.31 2.54 13.38
C HIS A 38 12.65 2.71 14.77
N SER A 39 11.32 2.60 14.81
CA SER A 39 10.66 2.21 16.05
C SER A 39 11.20 0.81 16.38
N GLY A 40 11.88 0.68 17.52
CA GLY A 40 12.65 -0.50 17.88
C GLY A 40 11.86 -1.79 17.67
N LYS A 41 12.56 -2.86 17.27
CA LYS A 41 12.05 -4.24 17.11
C LYS A 41 10.78 -4.46 17.94
N LYS A 42 9.60 -4.43 17.30
CA LYS A 42 8.39 -4.93 17.96
C LYS A 42 8.69 -6.38 18.33
N SER A 43 8.73 -6.65 19.62
CA SER A 43 8.94 -7.99 20.16
C SER A 43 8.00 -8.96 19.43
N SER A 44 8.53 -10.06 18.91
CA SER A 44 7.78 -11.14 18.27
C SER A 44 6.84 -11.90 19.25
N LYS A 45 6.62 -11.37 20.46
CA LYS A 45 5.60 -11.90 21.36
C LYS A 45 4.26 -11.41 20.87
N ASP A 46 3.32 -12.34 20.70
CA ASP A 46 1.91 -12.01 20.60
C ASP A 46 1.57 -11.07 21.76
N PRO A 47 1.16 -9.81 21.49
CA PRO A 47 0.81 -8.86 22.55
C PRO A 47 -0.37 -9.34 23.39
N ASN A 48 -1.12 -10.33 22.91
CA ASN A 48 -2.35 -10.83 23.52
C ASN A 48 -2.21 -12.23 24.14
N HIS A 49 -1.00 -12.73 24.40
CA HIS A 49 -0.87 -14.04 25.05
C HIS A 49 -1.41 -14.01 26.50
N ASN A 50 -2.66 -14.45 26.66
CA ASN A 50 -3.43 -14.55 27.90
C ASN A 50 -3.76 -13.20 28.57
N ASP A 51 -3.83 -12.10 27.82
CA ASP A 51 -4.29 -10.79 28.32
C ASP A 51 -5.63 -10.40 27.66
N VAL A 52 -6.56 -9.83 28.44
CA VAL A 52 -7.85 -9.36 27.94
C VAL A 52 -7.81 -7.84 27.91
N GLN A 53 -7.79 -7.27 26.72
CA GLN A 53 -7.78 -5.82 26.53
C GLN A 53 -9.08 -5.36 25.87
N ILE A 54 -9.61 -4.24 26.35
CA ILE A 54 -10.72 -3.56 25.67
C ILE A 54 -10.14 -2.87 24.45
N VAL A 55 -10.43 -3.40 23.26
CA VAL A 55 -10.03 -2.77 22.01
C VAL A 55 -11.08 -1.76 21.58
N ASP A 56 -10.68 -0.51 21.42
CA ASP A 56 -11.57 0.51 20.87
C ASP A 56 -11.75 0.29 19.37
N ARG A 57 -12.95 -0.16 18.98
CA ARG A 57 -13.39 -0.31 17.58
C ARG A 57 -14.32 0.81 17.14
N SER A 58 -14.30 1.95 17.86
CA SER A 58 -15.13 3.12 17.54
C SER A 58 -14.97 3.58 16.09
N TYR A 59 -13.80 3.40 15.46
CA TYR A 59 -13.52 3.72 14.06
C TYR A 59 -14.43 3.02 13.03
N LEU A 60 -15.11 1.93 13.42
CA LEU A 60 -16.10 1.24 12.58
C LEU A 60 -17.48 1.93 12.60
N GLN A 61 -17.74 2.79 13.57
CA GLN A 61 -19.04 3.42 13.77
C GLN A 61 -19.23 4.61 12.82
N LYS A 62 -20.46 4.78 12.31
CA LYS A 62 -20.80 5.86 11.36
C LYS A 62 -20.61 7.26 11.93
N ASN A 63 -20.81 7.41 13.24
CA ASN A 63 -20.69 8.66 13.99
C ASN A 63 -19.26 8.90 14.53
N PHE A 64 -18.30 8.04 14.21
CA PHE A 64 -16.91 8.25 14.59
C PHE A 64 -16.40 9.57 14.02
N LYS A 65 -15.71 10.34 14.86
CA LYS A 65 -15.02 11.56 14.46
C LYS A 65 -13.57 11.46 14.85
N VAL A 66 -12.70 11.78 13.90
CA VAL A 66 -11.26 11.83 14.16
C VAL A 66 -10.97 12.99 15.12
N GLN A 67 -10.15 12.75 16.15
CA GLN A 67 -9.78 13.79 17.11
C GLN A 67 -8.94 14.91 16.47
N SER A 68 -8.12 14.55 15.49
CA SER A 68 -7.27 15.48 14.74
C SER A 68 -8.06 16.16 13.63
N GLU A 69 -8.31 17.47 13.78
CA GLU A 69 -9.02 18.29 12.78
C GLU A 69 -8.34 18.25 11.40
N THR A 70 -7.01 18.28 11.37
CA THR A 70 -6.22 18.17 10.13
C THR A 70 -6.47 16.86 9.39
N ALA A 71 -6.58 15.76 10.11
CA ALA A 71 -6.84 14.45 9.54
C ALA A 71 -8.30 14.32 9.09
N GLN A 72 -9.24 14.88 9.85
CA GLN A 72 -10.64 14.95 9.45
C GLN A 72 -10.81 15.73 8.14
N ASN A 73 -10.19 16.91 8.03
CA ASN A 73 -10.25 17.73 6.81
C ASN A 73 -9.66 16.99 5.60
N LEU A 74 -8.52 16.33 5.77
CA LEU A 74 -7.92 15.53 4.71
C LEU A 74 -8.84 14.37 4.25
N ILE A 75 -9.51 13.70 5.19
CA ILE A 75 -10.47 12.63 4.86
C ILE A 75 -11.62 13.19 4.02
N GLU A 76 -12.20 14.32 4.41
CA GLU A 76 -13.27 14.96 3.63
C GLU A 76 -12.80 15.43 2.25
N ASP A 77 -11.58 15.98 2.17
CA ASP A 77 -10.98 16.44 0.91
C ASP A 77 -10.79 15.28 -0.07
N VAL A 78 -10.29 14.14 0.41
CA VAL A 78 -10.12 12.93 -0.42
C VAL A 78 -11.48 12.38 -0.87
N ILE A 79 -12.48 12.33 0.01
CA ILE A 79 -13.83 11.87 -0.36
C ILE A 79 -14.41 12.73 -1.48
N ARG A 80 -14.27 14.06 -1.37
CA ARG A 80 -14.74 15.01 -2.40
C ARG A 80 -13.94 14.89 -3.69
N LYS A 81 -12.61 14.82 -3.60
CA LYS A 81 -11.70 14.71 -4.76
C LYS A 81 -11.98 13.48 -5.61
N PHE A 82 -12.31 12.36 -4.99
CA PHE A 82 -12.56 11.09 -5.68
C PHE A 82 -14.05 10.79 -5.94
N GLU A 83 -14.95 11.70 -5.53
CA GLU A 83 -16.40 11.58 -5.70
C GLU A 83 -16.92 10.20 -5.24
N LEU A 84 -16.51 9.78 -4.03
CA LEU A 84 -16.80 8.43 -3.55
C LEU A 84 -18.32 8.24 -3.33
N THR A 85 -18.84 7.10 -3.77
CA THR A 85 -20.21 6.68 -3.45
C THR A 85 -20.34 6.30 -1.98
N SER A 86 -21.57 6.18 -1.46
CA SER A 86 -21.80 5.88 -0.03
C SER A 86 -21.06 4.63 0.47
N GLU A 87 -21.02 3.57 -0.33
CA GLU A 87 -20.34 2.31 0.04
C GLU A 87 -18.81 2.42 -0.11
N GLN A 88 -18.33 3.15 -1.11
CA GLN A 88 -16.90 3.42 -1.29
C GLN A 88 -16.36 4.32 -0.17
N GLU A 89 -17.10 5.38 0.17
CA GLU A 89 -16.83 6.28 1.27
C GLU A 89 -16.79 5.52 2.59
N ARG A 90 -17.76 4.63 2.83
CA ARG A 90 -17.78 3.79 4.04
C ARG A 90 -16.52 2.95 4.17
N ALA A 91 -16.12 2.27 3.10
CA ALA A 91 -14.89 1.47 3.09
C ALA A 91 -13.64 2.33 3.32
N PHE A 92 -13.55 3.46 2.60
CA PHE A 92 -12.47 4.43 2.75
C PHE A 92 -12.37 4.97 4.18
N ARG A 93 -13.48 5.42 4.77
CA ARG A 93 -13.52 5.99 6.12
C ARG A 93 -13.08 5.00 7.18
N ILE A 94 -13.50 3.74 7.11
CA ILE A 94 -13.06 2.71 8.08
C ILE A 94 -11.53 2.63 8.12
N ILE A 95 -10.90 2.58 6.94
CA ILE A 95 -9.44 2.44 6.84
C ILE A 95 -8.73 3.74 7.22
N ALA A 96 -9.22 4.89 6.75
CA ALA A 96 -8.64 6.18 7.05
C ALA A 96 -8.74 6.53 8.55
N ASN A 97 -9.90 6.30 9.17
CA ASN A 97 -10.12 6.45 10.61
C ASN A 97 -9.19 5.53 11.42
N HIS A 98 -9.06 4.27 10.99
CA HIS A 98 -8.13 3.33 11.60
C HIS A 98 -6.67 3.82 11.51
N ALA A 99 -6.26 4.37 10.36
CA ALA A 99 -4.88 4.80 10.10
C ALA A 99 -4.44 5.99 10.97
N VAL A 100 -5.39 6.80 11.42
CA VAL A 100 -5.18 8.00 12.24
C VAL A 100 -5.50 7.79 13.71
N THR A 101 -6.05 6.63 14.07
CA THR A 101 -6.32 6.25 15.46
C THR A 101 -5.10 5.49 16.00
N PRO A 102 -4.36 6.05 16.97
CA PRO A 102 -3.19 5.39 17.53
C PRO A 102 -3.62 4.15 18.33
N GLY A 103 -2.78 3.11 18.32
CA GLY A 103 -2.99 1.93 19.16
C GLY A 103 -4.12 0.97 18.71
N SER A 104 -4.70 1.18 17.53
CA SER A 104 -5.65 0.23 16.94
C SER A 104 -4.99 -1.13 16.68
N GLU A 105 -5.75 -2.21 16.86
CA GLU A 105 -5.34 -3.56 16.51
C GLU A 105 -5.20 -3.73 14.98
N GLN A 106 -4.82 -4.92 14.51
CA GLN A 106 -4.79 -5.17 13.07
C GLN A 106 -6.19 -5.10 12.47
N LEU A 107 -6.38 -4.22 11.47
CA LEU A 107 -7.60 -4.21 10.66
C LEU A 107 -7.56 -5.32 9.60
N ILE A 108 -8.46 -6.29 9.72
CA ILE A 108 -8.74 -7.29 8.67
C ILE A 108 -10.09 -6.93 8.04
N MET A 109 -10.07 -6.59 6.76
CA MET A 109 -11.25 -6.12 6.05
C MET A 109 -11.38 -6.80 4.68
N TYR A 110 -12.60 -7.20 4.33
CA TYR A 110 -12.98 -7.63 2.99
C TYR A 110 -13.93 -6.61 2.37
N VAL A 111 -13.55 -6.05 1.23
CA VAL A 111 -14.38 -5.10 0.47
C VAL A 111 -14.99 -5.82 -0.73
N GLY A 112 -16.21 -6.33 -0.55
CA GLY A 112 -16.98 -6.98 -1.60
C GLY A 112 -17.66 -6.00 -2.56
N GLY A 113 -18.21 -6.53 -3.65
CA GLY A 113 -19.05 -5.79 -4.59
C GLY A 113 -18.96 -6.34 -6.01
N MET A 114 -20.03 -6.16 -6.80
CA MET A 114 -20.06 -6.61 -8.20
C MET A 114 -18.93 -5.98 -9.03
N ALA A 115 -18.61 -6.59 -10.18
CA ALA A 115 -17.70 -5.96 -11.13
C ALA A 115 -18.25 -4.58 -11.55
N GLY A 116 -17.36 -3.60 -11.72
CA GLY A 116 -17.75 -2.24 -12.10
C GLY A 116 -18.22 -1.32 -10.96
N THR A 117 -18.31 -1.78 -9.71
CA THR A 117 -18.73 -0.93 -8.56
C THR A 117 -17.65 0.06 -8.06
N GLY A 118 -16.55 0.22 -8.79
CA GLY A 118 -15.51 1.19 -8.47
C GLY A 118 -14.66 0.85 -7.24
N LYS A 119 -14.46 -0.43 -6.89
CA LYS A 119 -13.53 -0.84 -5.81
C LYS A 119 -12.13 -0.24 -5.99
N SER A 120 -11.63 -0.18 -7.23
CA SER A 120 -10.35 0.45 -7.55
C SER A 120 -10.32 1.96 -7.25
N GLN A 121 -11.47 2.64 -7.22
CA GLN A 121 -11.55 4.05 -6.83
C GLN A 121 -11.23 4.23 -5.34
N VAL A 122 -11.67 3.30 -4.48
CA VAL A 122 -11.32 3.28 -3.06
C VAL A 122 -9.82 3.12 -2.88
N ILE A 123 -9.18 2.23 -3.66
CA ILE A 123 -7.72 2.04 -3.63
C ILE A 123 -7.01 3.35 -3.98
N LYS A 124 -7.42 4.02 -5.07
CA LYS A 124 -6.82 5.30 -5.47
C LYS A 124 -7.00 6.40 -4.42
N ALA A 125 -8.17 6.47 -3.78
CA ALA A 125 -8.43 7.41 -2.70
C ALA A 125 -7.52 7.14 -1.49
N LEU A 126 -7.32 5.87 -1.12
CA LEU A 126 -6.40 5.48 -0.04
C LEU A 126 -4.94 5.83 -0.38
N MET A 127 -4.50 5.57 -1.61
CA MET A 127 -3.16 5.95 -2.06
C MET A 127 -2.93 7.46 -1.92
N GLU A 128 -3.89 8.28 -2.34
CA GLU A 128 -3.81 9.73 -2.18
C GLU A 128 -3.79 10.12 -0.70
N PHE A 129 -4.68 9.55 0.11
CA PHE A 129 -4.74 9.81 1.55
C PHE A 129 -3.39 9.57 2.25
N PHE A 130 -2.75 8.42 2.02
CA PHE A 130 -1.42 8.13 2.59
C PHE A 130 -0.34 9.03 2.01
N LYS A 131 -0.42 9.37 0.72
CA LYS A 131 0.51 10.29 0.06
C LYS A 131 0.44 11.70 0.64
N SER A 132 -0.75 12.25 0.84
CA SER A 132 -0.95 13.58 1.43
C SER A 132 -0.45 13.67 2.88
N ARG A 133 -0.32 12.53 3.56
CA ARG A 133 0.26 12.42 4.91
C ARG A 133 1.77 12.20 4.92
N ASN A 134 2.42 12.12 3.75
CA ASN A 134 3.80 11.67 3.62
C ASN A 134 4.04 10.26 4.21
N GLU A 135 3.02 9.41 4.16
CA GLU A 135 2.95 8.07 4.74
C GLU A 135 2.74 6.99 3.67
N SER A 136 3.09 7.26 2.41
CA SER A 136 2.89 6.32 1.29
C SER A 136 3.52 4.94 1.52
N HIS A 137 4.57 4.85 2.33
CA HIS A 137 5.22 3.59 2.69
C HIS A 137 4.28 2.64 3.46
N ARG A 138 3.28 3.18 4.18
CA ARG A 138 2.32 2.41 4.99
C ARG A 138 1.33 1.60 4.16
N PHE A 139 1.16 1.92 2.87
CA PHE A 139 0.14 1.31 2.02
C PHE A 139 0.75 0.66 0.78
N VAL A 140 0.44 -0.61 0.55
CA VAL A 140 0.90 -1.36 -0.62
C VAL A 140 -0.28 -2.09 -1.27
N VAL A 141 -0.34 -2.04 -2.60
CA VAL A 141 -1.30 -2.80 -3.39
C VAL A 141 -0.59 -3.94 -4.08
N LEU A 142 -1.13 -5.14 -3.91
CA LEU A 142 -0.68 -6.36 -4.56
C LEU A 142 -1.69 -6.81 -5.60
N ALA A 143 -1.20 -7.44 -6.66
CA ALA A 143 -2.04 -7.95 -7.72
C ALA A 143 -1.50 -9.27 -8.29
N PRO A 144 -2.36 -10.15 -8.85
CA PRO A 144 -1.95 -11.46 -9.36
C PRO A 144 -1.09 -11.36 -10.62
N THR A 145 -1.37 -10.39 -11.48
CA THR A 145 -0.73 -10.23 -12.79
C THR A 145 -0.05 -8.88 -12.92
N GLY A 146 0.96 -8.79 -13.79
CA GLY A 146 1.68 -7.53 -14.05
C GLY A 146 0.74 -6.42 -14.56
N THR A 147 -0.21 -6.75 -15.42
CA THR A 147 -1.20 -5.79 -15.94
C THR A 147 -2.08 -5.21 -14.83
N ALA A 148 -2.58 -6.06 -13.93
CA ALA A 148 -3.39 -5.60 -12.81
C ALA A 148 -2.57 -4.75 -11.82
N ALA A 149 -1.31 -5.14 -11.56
CA ALA A 149 -0.39 -4.35 -10.75
C ALA A 149 -0.15 -2.96 -11.37
N ALA A 150 0.09 -2.89 -12.68
CA ALA A 150 0.30 -1.62 -13.39
C ALA A 150 -0.93 -0.69 -13.31
N LEU A 151 -2.14 -1.24 -13.49
CA LEU A 151 -3.39 -0.48 -13.42
C LEU A 151 -3.69 0.08 -12.02
N LEU A 152 -3.25 -0.62 -10.97
CA LEU A 152 -3.47 -0.23 -9.58
C LEU A 152 -2.28 0.50 -8.96
N HIS A 153 -1.25 0.82 -9.76
CA HIS A 153 0.02 1.38 -9.26
C HIS A 153 0.64 0.54 -8.12
N GLY A 154 0.46 -0.79 -8.21
CA GLY A 154 0.88 -1.77 -7.23
C GLY A 154 2.06 -2.63 -7.70
N SER A 155 2.26 -3.75 -7.01
CA SER A 155 3.27 -4.76 -7.33
C SER A 155 2.64 -6.14 -7.42
N THR A 156 3.29 -7.09 -8.09
CA THR A 156 2.81 -8.47 -8.09
C THR A 156 3.12 -9.16 -6.76
N TYR A 157 2.32 -10.16 -6.38
CA TYR A 157 2.62 -11.04 -5.22
C TYR A 157 4.04 -11.59 -5.28
N HIS A 158 4.42 -12.12 -6.44
CA HIS A 158 5.77 -12.64 -6.71
C HIS A 158 6.87 -11.60 -6.42
N SER A 159 6.65 -10.34 -6.79
CA SER A 159 7.64 -9.28 -6.63
C SER A 159 7.80 -8.84 -5.18
N ILE A 160 6.71 -8.68 -4.43
CA ILE A 160 6.81 -8.19 -3.04
C ILE A 160 7.15 -9.32 -2.08
N LEU A 161 6.49 -10.47 -2.20
CA LEU A 161 6.65 -11.60 -1.28
C LEU A 161 7.85 -12.48 -1.63
N GLY A 162 8.52 -12.20 -2.76
CA GLY A 162 9.68 -12.98 -3.20
C GLY A 162 9.34 -14.42 -3.56
N VAL A 163 8.08 -14.68 -3.98
CA VAL A 163 7.64 -16.00 -4.42
C VAL A 163 8.30 -16.30 -5.77
N PRO A 164 9.05 -17.41 -5.90
CA PRO A 164 9.69 -17.78 -7.15
C PRO A 164 8.62 -18.12 -8.21
N ILE A 165 8.94 -17.79 -9.46
CA ILE A 165 8.18 -18.27 -10.61
C ILE A 165 8.83 -19.58 -11.05
N ASP A 166 8.01 -20.62 -11.27
CA ASP A 166 8.49 -21.94 -11.67
C ASP A 166 9.46 -21.83 -12.87
N GLY A 167 10.63 -22.47 -12.75
CA GLY A 167 11.69 -22.45 -13.77
C GLY A 167 12.79 -21.40 -13.56
N GLN A 168 12.66 -20.46 -12.62
CA GLN A 168 13.73 -19.50 -12.25
C GLN A 168 14.53 -19.93 -11.00
N THR A 169 14.39 -21.18 -10.58
CA THR A 169 14.88 -21.74 -9.29
C THR A 169 16.39 -21.90 -9.16
N ALA A 170 17.18 -21.57 -10.19
CA ALA A 170 18.62 -21.66 -10.08
C ALA A 170 19.18 -20.45 -9.31
N LEU A 171 19.58 -20.68 -8.04
CA LEU A 171 20.51 -19.84 -7.25
C LEU A 171 19.93 -18.67 -6.42
N ARG A 172 18.75 -18.80 -5.80
CA ARG A 172 18.31 -17.81 -4.79
C ARG A 172 18.56 -18.31 -3.36
N ASN A 173 19.51 -17.68 -2.66
CA ASN A 173 19.71 -17.88 -1.22
C ASN A 173 18.45 -17.44 -0.45
N GLU A 174 17.81 -18.36 0.26
CA GLU A 174 16.57 -18.10 1.02
C GLU A 174 16.74 -17.00 2.07
N SER A 175 17.90 -16.93 2.71
CA SER A 175 18.25 -15.89 3.69
C SER A 175 18.24 -14.49 3.07
N THR A 176 18.83 -14.35 1.88
CA THR A 176 18.84 -13.11 1.11
C THR A 176 17.44 -12.74 0.65
N ASN A 177 16.63 -13.71 0.21
CA ASN A 177 15.24 -13.47 -0.17
C ASN A 177 14.41 -12.95 1.01
N ASN A 178 14.52 -13.60 2.17
CA ASN A 178 13.83 -13.19 3.38
C ASN A 178 14.25 -11.78 3.85
N ALA A 179 15.54 -11.45 3.76
CA ALA A 179 16.01 -10.10 4.06
C ALA A 179 15.42 -9.05 3.11
N GLN A 180 15.36 -9.36 1.81
CA GLN A 180 14.75 -8.47 0.81
C GLN A 180 13.25 -8.30 1.02
N VAL A 181 12.52 -9.37 1.33
CA VAL A 181 11.08 -9.32 1.61
C VAL A 181 10.82 -8.48 2.85
N LYS A 182 11.59 -8.69 3.94
CA LYS A 182 11.51 -7.86 5.14
C LYS A 182 11.76 -6.39 4.84
N ALA A 183 12.77 -6.07 4.03
CA ALA A 183 13.05 -4.69 3.63
C ALA A 183 11.92 -4.07 2.78
N ARG A 184 11.28 -4.85 1.89
CA ARG A 184 10.15 -4.38 1.07
C ARG A 184 8.90 -4.11 1.91
N LEU A 185 8.65 -4.94 2.93
CA LEU A 185 7.51 -4.83 3.83
C LEU A 185 7.78 -3.92 5.03
N ASP A 186 9.00 -3.37 5.16
CA ASP A 186 9.30 -2.44 6.25
C ASP A 186 8.44 -1.18 6.15
N GLY A 187 7.89 -0.79 7.30
CA GLY A 187 6.92 0.29 7.43
C GLY A 187 5.56 0.08 6.76
N VAL A 188 5.25 -1.11 6.22
CA VAL A 188 3.91 -1.40 5.65
C VAL A 188 2.94 -1.76 6.78
N ASP A 189 1.84 -1.00 6.87
CA ASP A 189 0.73 -1.28 7.80
C ASP A 189 -0.48 -1.89 7.05
N TYR A 190 -0.67 -1.53 5.78
CA TYR A 190 -1.82 -1.89 4.97
C TYR A 190 -1.39 -2.56 3.68
N ILE A 191 -1.93 -3.76 3.45
CA ILE A 191 -1.76 -4.52 2.22
C ILE A 191 -3.14 -4.73 1.60
N PHE A 192 -3.31 -4.30 0.36
CA PHE A 192 -4.46 -4.62 -0.48
C PHE A 192 -4.10 -5.69 -1.49
N PHE A 193 -5.07 -6.55 -1.82
CA PHE A 193 -4.89 -7.74 -2.64
C PHE A 193 -5.78 -7.74 -3.89
#